data_AF-A0A522VXW6-F1
#
_entry.id   AF-A0A522VXW6-F1
#
_cell.length_a   1.000
_cell.length_b   1.000
_cell.length_c   1.000
_cell.angle_alpha   90.00
_cell.angle_beta   90.00
_cell.angle_gamma   90.00
#
_symmetry.space_group_name_H-M   'P 1'
#
loop_
_entity.id
_entity.type
_entity.pdbx_description
1 polymer ?
#
loop_
_entity_poly.entity_id
_entity_poly.type
_entity_poly.pdbx_seq_one_letter_code
_entity_poly.pdbx_strand_id
1 'polypeptide(L)' 'MSFTALLLTEAEGKVSSAITTLEDSQLPEGDVLVGIDYTTINYKDGLILSGLG' A
#
# COMPACT_ATOMS: atom_id res chain seq x y z
N MET A 1 6.47 -2.98 -15.47
CA MET A 1 7.51 -3.55 -14.58
C MET A 1 6.84 -3.92 -13.28
N SER A 2 7.49 -4.74 -12.45
CA SER A 2 6.94 -5.16 -11.17
C SER A 2 7.66 -4.48 -10.00
N PHE A 3 6.96 -4.15 -8.92
CA PHE A 3 7.51 -3.58 -7.70
C PHE A 3 6.91 -4.24 -6.45
N THR A 4 7.60 -4.12 -5.32
CA THR A 4 7.12 -4.62 -4.03
C THR A 4 6.37 -3.53 -3.28
N ALA A 5 5.22 -3.87 -2.72
CA ALA A 5 4.37 -2.96 -1.95
C ALA A 5 3.85 -3.63 -0.67
N LEU A 6 3.54 -2.82 0.35
CA LEU A 6 2.68 -3.23 1.45
C LEU A 6 1.23 -3.01 1.02
N LEU A 7 0.53 -4.11 0.69
CA LEU A 7 -0.86 -4.07 0.24
C LEU A 7 -1.79 -4.38 1.40
N LEU A 8 -2.82 -3.53 1.57
CA LEU A 8 -3.94 -3.81 2.47
C LEU A 8 -5.10 -4.35 1.64
N THR A 9 -5.77 -5.38 2.16
CA THR A 9 -7.01 -5.90 1.62
C THR A 9 -8.07 -5.91 2.71
N GLU A 10 -9.33 -5.69 2.32
CA GLU A 10 -10.47 -5.79 3.21
C GLU A 10 -11.41 -6.90 2.71
N ALA A 11 -11.81 -7.77 3.62
CA ALA A 11 -12.88 -8.74 3.39
C ALA A 11 -13.71 -8.85 4.66
N GLU A 12 -15.05 -8.77 4.52
CA GLU A 12 -15.99 -8.91 5.64
C GLU A 12 -15.69 -7.97 6.83
N GLY A 13 -15.25 -6.74 6.53
CA GLY A 13 -14.90 -5.74 7.56
C GLY A 13 -13.58 -6.02 8.29
N LYS A 14 -12.80 -7.02 7.86
CA LYS A 14 -11.48 -7.31 8.40
C LYS A 14 -10.40 -6.86 7.43
N VAL A 15 -9.54 -5.97 7.90
CA VAL A 15 -8.34 -5.53 7.18
C VAL A 15 -7.20 -6.52 7.40
N SER A 16 -6.51 -6.88 6.32
CA SER A 16 -5.28 -7.68 6.31
C SER A 16 -4.19 -6.93 5.55
N SER A 17 -2.93 -7.10 5.94
CA SER A 17 -1.79 -6.50 5.24
C SER A 17 -0.76 -7.56 4.83
N ALA A 18 -0.17 -7.40 3.65
CA ALA A 18 0.85 -8.30 3.13
C ALA A 18 1.84 -7.57 2.22
N ILE A 19 3.11 -7.96 2.31
CA ILE A 19 4.10 -7.57 1.30
C ILE A 19 3.80 -8.35 0.02
N THR A 20 3.51 -7.62 -1.06
CA THR A 20 3.00 -8.16 -2.32
C THR A 20 3.77 -7.57 -3.49
N THR A 21 4.01 -8.37 -4.53
CA THR A 21 4.55 -7.86 -5.80
C THR A 21 3.39 -7.41 -6.69
N LEU A 22 3.44 -6.19 -7.18
CA LEU A 22 2.44 -5.58 -8.04
C LEU A 22 3.08 -5.16 -9.36
N GLU A 23 2.28 -5.05 -10.42
CA GLU A 23 2.69 -4.50 -11.71
C GLU A 23 2.37 -3.00 -11.79
N ASP A 24 3.17 -2.25 -12.55
CA ASP A 24 2.95 -0.80 -12.78
C ASP A 24 1.53 -0.49 -13.29
N SER A 25 0.90 -1.41 -14.03
CA SER A 25 -0.48 -1.27 -14.51
C SER A 25 -1.54 -1.26 -13.40
N GLN A 26 -1.16 -1.62 -12.17
CA GLN A 26 -2.01 -1.56 -10.99
C GLN A 26 -1.88 -0.23 -10.23
N LEU A 27 -0.93 0.63 -10.62
CA LEU A 27 -0.86 1.99 -10.11
C LEU A 27 -2.01 2.83 -10.65
N PRO A 28 -2.50 3.81 -9.88
CA PRO A 28 -3.45 4.79 -10.40
C PRO A 28 -2.82 5.64 -11.52
N GLU A 29 -3.67 6.22 -12.37
CA GLU A 29 -3.20 7.17 -13.40
C GLU A 29 -2.52 8.39 -12.78
N GLY A 30 -1.46 8.89 -13.42
CA GLY A 30 -0.73 10.08 -13.00
C GLY A 30 0.35 10.51 -13.99
N ASP A 31 0.79 11.77 -13.86
CA ASP A 31 1.74 12.39 -14.80
C ASP A 31 3.20 12.02 -14.53
N VAL A 32 3.52 11.58 -13.31
CA VAL A 32 4.89 11.31 -12.85
C VAL A 32 4.94 10.00 -12.07
N LEU A 33 5.83 9.11 -12.48
CA LEU A 33 6.17 7.89 -11.75
C LEU A 33 7.39 8.14 -10.85
N VAL A 34 7.27 7.82 -9.56
CA VAL A 34 8.33 8.01 -8.57
C VAL A 34 8.82 6.66 -8.04
N GLY A 35 10.11 6.39 -8.19
CA GLY A 35 10.76 5.27 -7.51
C GLY A 35 11.03 5.63 -6.05
N ILE A 36 10.38 4.94 -5.12
CA ILE A 36 10.48 5.24 -3.69
C ILE A 36 11.67 4.48 -3.09
N ASP A 37 12.69 5.21 -2.63
CA ASP A 37 13.83 4.64 -1.91
C ASP A 37 13.59 4.56 -0.39
N TYR A 38 12.84 5.53 0.15
CA TYR A 38 12.59 5.67 1.59
C TYR A 38 11.17 6.12 1.88
N THR A 39 10.61 5.60 2.97
CA THR A 39 9.35 6.03 3.54
C THR A 39 9.41 5.95 5.07
N THR A 40 8.37 6.42 5.76
CA THR A 40 8.26 6.37 7.22
C THR A 40 6.92 5.78 7.64
N ILE A 41 6.79 5.45 8.92
CA ILE A 41 5.53 5.05 9.53
C ILE A 41 5.11 6.14 10.49
N ASN A 42 3.94 6.73 10.24
CA ASN A 42 3.29 7.69 11.11
C ASN A 42 2.21 7.00 11.96
N TYR A 43 1.73 7.69 13.00
CA TYR A 43 0.64 7.19 13.83
C TYR A 43 -0.62 6.85 13.02
N LYS A 44 -0.95 7.68 12.02
CA LYS A 44 -2.11 7.45 11.13
C LYS A 44 -1.99 6.15 10.33
N ASP A 45 -0.78 5.78 9.93
CA ASP A 45 -0.55 4.56 9.14
C ASP A 45 -0.80 3.32 10.01
N GLY A 46 -0.43 3.39 11.30
CA GLY A 46 -0.76 2.36 12.29
C GLY A 46 -2.26 2.19 12.53
N LEU A 47 -3.04 3.28 12.49
CA LEU A 47 -4.50 3.20 12.59
C LEU A 47 -5.11 2.48 11.39
N ILE A 48 -4.67 2.82 10.18
CA ILE A 48 -5.15 2.19 8.93
C ILE A 48 -4.79 0.70 8.93
N LEU A 49 -3.56 0.35 9.30
CA LEU A 49 -3.12 -1.05 9.40
C LEU A 49 -3.90 -1.87 10.43
N SER A 50 -4.46 -1.20 11.43
CA SER A 50 -5.29 -1.84 12.47
C SER A 50 -6.78 -1.87 12.12
N GLY A 51 -7.18 -1.34 10.96
CA GLY A 51 -8.59 -1.24 10.55
C GLY A 51 -9.42 -0.27 11.40
N LEU A 52 -8.78 0.75 11.99
CA LEU A 52 -9.40 1.73 12.91
C LEU A 52 -9.65 3.09 12.26
N GLY A 53 -9.37 3.24 10.96
CA GLY A 53 -9.44 4.50 10.21
C GLY A 53 -10.22 4.38 8.93
#